data_AF-A0A952XJL1-F1
#
_entry.id   AF-A0A952XJL1-F1
#
_cell.length_a   1.000
_cell.length_b   1.000
_cell.length_c   1.000
_cell.angle_alpha   90.00
_cell.angle_beta   90.00
_cell.angle_gamma   90.00
#
_symmetry.space_group_name_H-M   'P 1'
#
loop_
_entity.id
_entity.type
_entity.pdbx_description
1 polymer ?
#
loop_
_entity_poly.entity_id
_entity_poly.type
_entity_poly.pdbx_seq_one_letter_code
_entity_poly.pdbx_strand_id
1 'polypeptide(L)' 'MLGWALIFFILALVAGYLGFVGLAGVAATIAQVLFLLFLALLVISFAIRAFRGQSVL' A
#
# COMPACT_ATOMS: atom_id res chain seq x y z
N MET A 1 -2.41 17.32 -28.75
CA MET A 1 -2.15 16.37 -27.64
C MET A 1 -2.36 17.00 -26.26
N LEU A 2 -1.87 18.22 -26.00
CA LEU A 2 -2.08 18.95 -24.73
C LEU A 2 -3.56 19.16 -24.33
N GLY A 3 -4.47 19.38 -25.29
CA GLY A 3 -5.90 19.53 -24.99
C GLY A 3 -6.53 18.29 -24.37
N TRP A 4 -6.20 17.09 -24.88
CA TRP A 4 -6.66 15.83 -24.31
C TRP A 4 -6.07 15.57 -22.93
N ALA A 5 -4.78 15.85 -22.73
CA ALA A 5 -4.13 15.72 -21.41
C ALA A 5 -4.78 16.65 -20.37
N LEU A 6 -5.16 17.87 -20.74
CA LEU A 6 -5.83 18.82 -19.86
C LEU A 6 -7.23 18.32 -19.44
N ILE A 7 -7.98 17.74 -20.38
CA ILE A 7 -9.31 17.16 -20.10
C ILE A 7 -9.19 15.96 -19.14
N PHE A 8 -8.24 15.06 -19.39
CA PHE A 8 -7.97 13.93 -18.49
C PHE A 8 -7.50 14.37 -17.09
N PHE A 9 -6.70 15.44 -17.02
CA PHE A 9 -6.25 16.01 -15.77
C PHE A 9 -7.42 16.55 -14.93
N ILE A 10 -8.33 17.30 -15.57
CA ILE A 10 -9.53 17.82 -14.89
C ILE A 10 -10.45 16.66 -14.47
N LEU A 11 -10.65 15.66 -15.32
CA LEU A 11 -11.42 14.45 -15.00
C LEU A 11 -10.85 13.71 -13.79
N ALA A 12 -9.52 13.57 -13.68
CA ALA A 12 -8.86 12.93 -12.55
C ALA A 12 -9.06 13.72 -11.25
N LEU A 13 -8.99 15.05 -11.29
CA LEU A 13 -9.27 15.91 -10.12
C LEU A 13 -10.74 15.83 -9.70
N VAL A 14 -11.68 15.89 -10.64
CA VAL A 14 -13.12 15.79 -10.35
C VAL A 14 -13.48 14.41 -9.80
N ALA A 15 -12.95 13.34 -10.40
CA ALA A 15 -13.10 11.99 -9.87
C ALA A 15 -12.51 11.88 -8.46
N GLY A 16 -11.29 12.40 -8.27
CA GLY A 16 -10.59 12.54 -6.98
C GLY A 16 -11.46 13.17 -5.90
N TYR A 17 -12.04 14.33 -6.23
CA TYR A 17 -12.87 15.12 -5.33
C TYR A 17 -14.23 14.46 -5.04
N LEU A 18 -14.90 13.90 -6.05
CA LEU A 18 -16.25 13.35 -5.91
C LEU A 18 -16.31 11.92 -5.35
N GLY A 19 -15.29 11.09 -5.61
CA GLY A 19 -15.38 9.65 -5.37
C GLY A 19 -14.26 9.05 -4.53
N PHE A 20 -13.08 9.67 -4.50
CA PHE A 20 -11.93 9.06 -3.81
C PHE A 20 -11.86 9.39 -2.32
N VAL A 21 -12.66 10.32 -1.80
CA VAL A 21 -12.66 10.64 -0.37
C VAL A 21 -13.20 9.46 0.47
N GLY A 22 -14.22 8.74 -0.03
CA GLY A 22 -14.77 7.55 0.65
C GLY A 22 -13.95 6.27 0.41
N LEU A 23 -13.42 6.10 -0.81
CA LEU A 23 -12.59 4.94 -1.17
C LEU A 23 -11.19 5.01 -0.52
N ALA A 24 -10.65 6.21 -0.31
CA ALA A 24 -9.39 6.39 0.40
C ALA A 24 -9.46 5.87 1.84
N GLY A 25 -10.62 6.02 2.51
CA GLY A 25 -10.83 5.46 3.85
C GLY A 25 -10.79 3.93 3.86
N VAL A 26 -11.48 3.28 2.92
CA VAL A 26 -11.49 1.80 2.81
C VAL A 26 -10.14 1.26 2.34
N ALA A 27 -9.49 1.93 1.40
CA ALA A 27 -8.14 1.56 0.96
C ALA A 27 -7.11 1.74 2.09
N ALA A 28 -7.23 2.80 2.90
CA ALA A 28 -6.36 3.03 4.04
C ALA A 28 -6.49 1.93 5.11
N THR A 29 -7.71 1.48 5.41
CA THR A 29 -7.91 0.38 6.37
C THR A 29 -7.34 -0.94 5.85
N ILE A 30 -7.54 -1.28 4.57
CA ILE A 30 -6.95 -2.46 3.94
C ILE A 30 -5.41 -2.39 3.96
N ALA A 31 -4.83 -1.23 3.65
CA ALA A 31 -3.39 -1.01 3.68
C ALA A 31 -2.80 -1.16 5.09
N GLN A 32 -3.47 -0.65 6.12
CA GLN A 32 -3.05 -0.81 7.52
C GLN A 32 -3.02 -2.28 7.96
N VAL A 33 -4.06 -3.05 7.60
CA VAL A 33 -4.12 -4.49 7.91
C VAL A 33 -2.98 -5.24 7.23
N LEU A 34 -2.75 -4.99 5.94
CA LEU A 34 -1.65 -5.61 5.20
C LEU A 34 -0.28 -5.23 5.75
N PHE A 35 -0.08 -3.96 6.12
CA PHE A 35 1.16 -3.48 6.72
C PHE A 35 1.47 -4.21 8.04
N LEU A 36 0.48 -4.33 8.92
CA LEU A 36 0.63 -5.07 10.18
C LEU A 36 0.89 -6.56 9.94
N LEU A 37 0.20 -7.17 8.98
CA LEU A 37 0.42 -8.56 8.61
C LEU A 37 1.85 -8.79 8.11
N PHE A 38 2.35 -7.93 7.22
CA PHE A 38 3.72 -7.97 6.73
C PHE A 38 4.73 -7.73 7.84
N LEU A 39 4.46 -6.79 8.75
CA LEU A 39 5.32 -6.50 9.88
C LEU A 39 5.42 -7.71 10.82
N ALA A 40 4.31 -8.38 11.11
CA ALA A 40 4.29 -9.59 11.91
C ALA A 40 5.09 -10.72 11.23
N LEU A 41 4.86 -10.95 9.93
CA LEU A 41 5.62 -11.94 9.16
C LEU A 41 7.11 -11.61 9.08
N LEU A 42 7.47 -10.32 8.97
CA LEU A 42 8.85 -9.85 8.98
C LEU A 42 9.52 -10.17 10.32
N VAL A 43 8.86 -9.84 11.44
CA VAL A 43 9.37 -10.14 12.78
C VAL A 43 9.52 -11.65 12.98
N ILE A 44 8.52 -12.44 12.57
CA ILE A 44 8.58 -13.92 12.65
C ILE A 44 9.71 -14.47 11.79
N SER A 45 9.85 -14.01 10.56
CA SER A 45 10.91 -14.47 9.64
C SER A 45 12.30 -14.09 10.16
N PHE A 46 12.43 -12.88 10.71
CA PHE A 46 13.66 -12.41 11.32
C PHE A 46 14.00 -13.19 12.59
N ALA A 47 13.01 -13.46 13.44
CA ALA A 47 13.16 -14.31 14.62
C ALA A 47 13.59 -15.73 14.22
N ILE A 48 12.92 -16.35 13.26
CA ILE A 48 13.31 -17.68 12.74
C ILE A 48 14.72 -17.67 12.19
N ARG A 49 15.13 -16.62 11.45
CA ARG A 49 16.49 -16.48 10.92
C ARG A 49 17.52 -16.28 12.04
N ALA A 50 17.19 -15.48 13.05
CA ALA A 50 18.05 -15.20 14.20
C ALA A 50 18.22 -16.45 15.10
N PHE A 51 17.15 -17.22 15.31
CA PHE A 51 17.18 -18.48 16.07
C PHE A 51 17.77 -19.64 15.28
N ARG A 52 17.56 -19.70 13.95
CA ARG A 52 18.30 -20.57 13.03
C ARG A 52 19.65 -19.94 12.67
N GLY A 53 20.37 -19.45 13.68
CA GLY A 53 21.79 -19.10 13.58
C GLY A 53 22.45 -20.12 12.67
N GLN A 54 22.94 -19.61 11.55
CA GLN A 54 23.43 -20.35 10.42
C GLN A 54 24.50 -21.35 10.90
N SER A 55 24.14 -22.61 11.12
CA SER A 55 25.10 -23.72 11.03
C SER A 55 25.34 -23.95 9.54
N VAL A 56 25.94 -22.97 8.88
CA VAL A 56 26.75 -23.24 7.69
C VAL A 56 28.15 -23.44 8.23
N LEU A 57 28.55 -24.71 8.25
CA LEU A 57 29.78 -25.29 8.81
C LEU A 57 29.67 -25.70 10.29
#